data_AF-A0AAD6V467-F1
#
_entry.id   AF-A0AAD6V467-F1
#
_cell.length_a   1.000
_cell.length_b   1.000
_cell.length_c   1.000
_cell.angle_alpha   90.00
_cell.angle_beta   90.00
_cell.angle_gamma   90.00
#
_symmetry.space_group_name_H-M   'P 1'
#
loop_
_entity.id
_entity.type
_entity.pdbx_description
1 polymer ?
#
loop_
_entity_poly.entity_id
_entity_poly.type
_entity_poly.pdbx_seq_one_letter_code
_entity_poly.pdbx_strand_id
1 'polypeptide(L)' 'YIPGLPDEMEIFTGEVVSIQSEFDDGWALCVNMRGEQGMAPLECLDQVNVMVGP' A
#
# COMPACT_ATOMS: atom_id res chain seq x y z
N TYR A 1 0.12 8.77 5.34
CA TYR A 1 -0.57 9.38 4.19
C TYR A 1 -2.01 9.63 4.59
N ILE A 2 -2.51 10.85 4.39
CA ILE A 2 -3.88 11.23 4.72
C ILE A 2 -4.69 11.23 3.41
N PRO A 3 -5.74 10.39 3.27
CA PRO A 3 -6.59 10.35 2.08
C PRO A 3 -7.30 11.68 1.79
N GLY A 4 -7.34 12.07 0.52
CA GLY A 4 -8.17 13.13 -0.06
C GLY A 4 -9.30 12.62 -0.97
N LEU A 5 -9.28 11.36 -1.41
CA LEU A 5 -10.31 10.73 -2.23
C LEU A 5 -10.94 9.50 -1.53
N PRO A 6 -12.18 9.11 -1.88
CA PRO A 6 -12.87 7.99 -1.22
C PRO A 6 -12.24 6.61 -1.46
N ASP A 7 -11.49 6.44 -2.55
CA ASP A 7 -10.81 5.20 -2.92
C ASP A 7 -9.41 5.07 -2.31
N GLU A 8 -8.89 6.14 -1.70
CA GLU A 8 -7.58 6.17 -1.07
C GLU A 8 -7.61 5.57 0.35
N MET A 9 -6.53 4.88 0.71
CA MET A 9 -6.37 4.24 2.02
C MET A 9 -5.37 5.00 2.89
N GLU A 10 -5.72 5.23 4.15
CA GLU A 10 -4.79 5.79 5.13
C GLU A 10 -3.70 4.77 5.47
N ILE A 11 -2.44 5.19 5.38
CA ILE A 11 -1.27 4.38 5.74
C ILE A 11 -0.33 5.17 6.66
N PHE A 12 0.34 4.47 7.58
CA PHE A 12 1.26 5.07 8.55
C PHE A 12 2.70 4.61 8.31
N THR A 13 3.67 5.45 8.65
CA THR A 13 5.09 5.08 8.56
C THR A 13 5.39 3.87 9.45
N GLY A 14 5.98 2.82 8.86
CA GLY A 14 6.25 1.55 9.53
C GLY A 14 5.09 0.56 9.50
N GLU A 15 3.93 0.91 8.91
CA GLU A 15 2.86 -0.05 8.63
C GLU A 15 3.27 -0.98 7.47
N VAL A 16 2.98 -2.27 7.61
CA VAL A 16 3.16 -3.25 6.54
C VAL A 16 1.83 -3.43 5.82
N VAL A 17 1.86 -3.20 4.51
CA VAL A 17 0.71 -3.41 3.61
C VAL A 17 1.09 -4.38 2.51
N SER A 18 0.12 -5.16 2.05
CA SER A 18 0.27 -5.99 0.87
C SER A 18 -0.09 -5.19 -0.37
N ILE A 19 0.81 -5.11 -1.33
CA ILE A 19 0.55 -4.52 -2.66
C ILE A 19 -0.16 -5.58 -3.51
N GLN A 20 -1.39 -5.30 -3.95
CA GLN A 20 -2.18 -6.17 -4.81
C GLN A 20 -1.94 -5.88 -6.29
N SER A 21 -1.84 -4.60 -6.64
CA SER A 21 -1.57 -4.12 -8.00
C SER A 21 -0.78 -2.82 -7.94
N GLU A 22 0.20 -2.67 -8.82
CA GLU A 22 0.90 -1.41 -9.08
C GLU A 22 0.44 -0.85 -10.43
N PHE A 23 0.25 0.46 -10.50
CA PHE A 23 -0.19 1.18 -11.69
C PHE A 23 0.90 2.14 -12.18
N ASP A 24 0.93 2.42 -13.47
CA ASP A 24 1.96 3.25 -14.13
C ASP A 24 1.85 4.76 -13.80
N ASP A 25 0.77 5.18 -13.14
CA ASP A 25 0.51 6.58 -12.76
C ASP A 25 0.99 6.94 -11.34
N GLY A 26 1.73 6.05 -10.68
CA GLY A 26 2.31 6.31 -9.37
C GLY A 26 1.49 5.80 -8.19
N TRP A 27 0.49 4.93 -8.43
CA TRP A 27 -0.38 4.40 -7.39
C TRP A 27 -0.30 2.87 -7.27
N ALA A 28 -0.68 2.36 -6.10
CA ALA A 28 -0.89 0.95 -5.86
C ALA A 28 -2.22 0.71 -5.15
N LEU A 29 -2.86 -0.42 -5.46
CA LEU A 29 -3.94 -0.98 -4.65
C LEU A 29 -3.31 -1.78 -3.52
N CYS A 30 -3.59 -1.39 -2.28
CA CYS A 30 -3.02 -2.01 -1.09
C CYS A 30 -4.09 -2.58 -0.16
N VAL A 31 -3.72 -3.61 0.60
CA VAL A 31 -4.52 -4.14 1.72
C VAL A 31 -3.66 -4.12 2.97
N ASN A 32 -4.17 -3.55 4.06
CA ASN A 32 -3.47 -3.54 5.33
C ASN A 32 -3.85 -4.72 6.24
N MET A 33 -3.15 -4.84 7.37
CA MET A 33 -3.42 -5.89 8.37
C MET A 33 -4.80 -5.78 9.05
N ARG A 34 -5.47 -4.63 8.95
CA ARG A 34 -6.85 -4.43 9.45
C ARG A 34 -7.91 -4.93 8.46
N GLY A 35 -7.50 -5.32 7.26
CA GLY A 35 -8.40 -5.73 6.18
C GLY A 35 -8.99 -4.56 5.39
N GLU A 36 -8.51 -3.34 5.62
CA GLU A 36 -8.87 -2.18 4.80
C GLU A 36 -8.14 -2.28 3.46
N GLN A 37 -8.82 -1.86 2.39
CA GLN A 37 -8.30 -1.87 1.04
C GLN A 37 -8.54 -0.52 0.38
N GLY A 38 -7.52 -0.01 -0.31
CA GLY A 38 -7.64 1.20 -1.11
C GLY A 38 -6.32 1.59 -1.75
N MET A 39 -6.34 2.75 -2.41
CA MET A 39 -5.23 3.28 -3.18
C MET A 39 -4.22 3.97 -2.25
N ALA A 40 -2.93 3.73 -2.49
CA ALA A 40 -1.85 4.44 -1.84
C ALA A 40 -0.80 4.87 -2.88
N PRO A 41 -0.19 6.06 -2.75
CA PRO A 41 0.86 6.51 -3.66
C PRO A 41 2.13 5.67 -3.46
N LEU A 42 2.77 5.25 -4.57
CA LEU A 42 3.97 4.42 -4.57
C LEU A 42 5.14 5.10 -3.81
N GLU A 43 5.23 6.43 -3.83
CA GLU A 43 6.26 7.18 -3.10
C GLU A 43 6.18 6.99 -1.57
N CYS A 44 5.03 6.57 -1.05
CA CYS A 44 4.88 6.26 0.37
C CYS A 44 5.22 4.80 0.73
N LEU A 45 5.54 3.96 -0.26
CA LEU A 45 5.76 2.53 -0.08
C LEU A 45 7.23 2.17 -0.29
N ASP A 46 7.75 1.31 0.58
CA ASP A 46 9.07 0.68 0.42
C ASP A 46 8.86 -0.81 0.15
N GLN A 47 9.30 -1.27 -1.03
CA GLN A 47 9.15 -2.68 -1.43
C GLN A 47 10.14 -3.55 -0.66
N VAL A 48 9.64 -4.19 0.38
CA VAL A 48 10.37 -5.26 1.07
C VAL A 48 10.11 -6.59 0.37
N ASN A 49 11.11 -7.10 -0.35
CA ASN A 49 11.05 -8.46 -0.87
C ASN A 49 11.23 -9.43 0.31
N VAL A 50 10.11 -9.86 0.90
CA VAL A 50 10.12 -10.88 1.95
C VAL A 50 10.51 -12.19 1.27
N MET A 51 11.79 -12.56 1.38
CA MET A 51 12.27 -13.87 1.00
C MET A 51 11.52 -14.89 1.85
N VAL A 52 10.45 -15.47 1.31
CA VAL A 52 9.81 -16.63 1.94
C VAL A 52 10.84 -17.76 1.85
N GLY A 53 11.50 -18.04 2.98
CA GLY A 53 12.44 -19.15 3.08
C GLY A 53 11.78 -20.49 2.71
N PRO A 54 12.59 -21.49 2.32
CA PRO A 54 12.08 -22.80 1.91
C PRO A 54 11.30 -23.52 3.03
#